data_AF-A0A8C6KHD7-F1
#
_entry.id   AF-A0A8C6KHD7-F1
#
_cell.length_a   1.000
_cell.length_b   1.000
_cell.length_c   1.000
_cell.angle_alpha   90.00
_cell.angle_beta   90.00
_cell.angle_gamma   90.00
#
_symmetry.space_group_name_H-M   'P 1'
#
loop_
_entity.id
_entity.type
_entity.pdbx_description
1 polymer ?
#
loop_
_entity_poly.entity_id
_entity_poly.type
_entity_poly.pdbx_seq_one_letter_code
_entity_poly.pdbx_strand_id
1 'polypeptide(L)'
;LASSWQIGIIGGSGLDDPDILEGRTERYVDTPFGKPSDALILGKIKNVDCVLLARHGRQHTIMPSNVNYQANIWALREEGCTHLLVTTACGSLREEIQPGDMVIIDQFIDRTTKRSQTLYDGQPTSPPGVSHIPMAEPFCNRTRAVLVEVARTLGVKCHVRGTMLTIEGPRFSSRAESLMFRQWGADVINMTTVPEVVLAKEAGLCYASIAMATDYDCWKEHEEAVSQSPARSLYY
;
A
#
# COMPACT_ATOMS: atom_id res chain seq x y z
N LEU A 1 20.09 8.46 -23.75
CA LEU A 1 20.21 7.66 -22.51
C LEU A 1 18.80 7.27 -22.12
N ALA A 2 18.41 6.00 -22.27
CA ALA A 2 17.08 5.58 -21.87
C ALA A 2 16.94 5.84 -20.36
N SER A 3 16.15 6.84 -19.99
CA SER A 3 15.68 6.99 -18.62
C SER A 3 14.71 5.83 -18.38
N SER A 4 15.23 4.62 -18.13
CA SER A 4 14.41 3.43 -18.00
C SER A 4 13.66 3.51 -16.68
N TRP A 5 12.38 3.86 -16.76
CA TRP A 5 11.49 3.77 -15.62
C TRP A 5 11.44 2.32 -15.16
N GLN A 6 11.71 2.10 -13.87
CA GLN A 6 11.47 0.82 -13.22
C GLN A 6 10.36 0.98 -12.19
N ILE A 7 9.39 0.08 -12.21
CA ILE A 7 8.17 0.16 -11.39
C ILE A 7 8.21 -0.92 -10.32
N GLY A 8 8.29 -0.52 -9.06
CA GLY A 8 8.05 -1.41 -7.94
C GLY A 8 6.55 -1.64 -7.75
N ILE A 9 6.14 -2.87 -7.53
CA ILE A 9 4.76 -3.26 -7.24
C ILE A 9 4.75 -3.88 -5.84
N ILE A 10 3.98 -3.31 -4.91
CA ILE A 10 3.80 -3.90 -3.58
C ILE A 10 2.38 -4.46 -3.46
N GLY A 11 2.29 -5.78 -3.51
CA GLY A 11 1.02 -6.51 -3.45
C GLY A 11 0.50 -6.64 -2.01
N GLY A 12 -0.75 -6.22 -1.79
CA GLY A 12 -1.52 -6.54 -0.58
C GLY A 12 -2.19 -7.92 -0.66
N SER A 13 -3.01 -8.25 0.34
CA SER A 13 -3.78 -9.50 0.35
C SER A 13 -4.54 -9.72 -0.96
N GLY A 14 -4.26 -10.83 -1.65
CA GLY A 14 -4.98 -11.22 -2.88
C GLY A 14 -4.58 -10.45 -4.13
N LEU A 15 -3.55 -9.60 -4.07
CA LEU A 15 -3.13 -8.74 -5.19
C LEU A 15 -1.60 -8.78 -5.37
N ASP A 16 -1.00 -9.94 -5.10
CA ASP A 16 0.44 -10.22 -5.14
C ASP A 16 0.79 -11.38 -6.10
N ASP A 17 -0.09 -11.71 -7.05
CA ASP A 17 0.14 -12.76 -8.04
C ASP A 17 1.37 -12.45 -8.91
N PRO A 18 2.45 -13.26 -8.82
CA PRO A 18 3.65 -13.04 -9.61
C PRO A 18 3.45 -13.29 -11.10
N ASP A 19 2.37 -13.94 -11.55
CA ASP A 19 2.11 -14.21 -12.97
C ASP A 19 1.82 -12.93 -13.79
N ILE A 20 1.65 -11.77 -13.12
CA ILE A 20 1.61 -10.46 -13.79
C ILE A 20 2.91 -10.11 -14.53
N LEU A 21 4.03 -10.75 -14.18
CA LEU A 21 5.35 -10.46 -14.73
C LEU A 21 5.82 -11.52 -15.74
N GLU A 22 6.35 -11.05 -16.87
CA GLU A 22 7.07 -11.87 -17.84
C GLU A 22 8.56 -11.99 -17.45
N GLY A 23 9.19 -13.14 -17.74
CA GLY A 23 10.65 -13.31 -17.58
C GLY A 23 11.15 -13.28 -16.13
N ARG A 24 10.40 -13.89 -15.21
CA ARG A 24 10.57 -13.72 -13.77
C ARG A 24 11.90 -14.26 -13.23
N THR A 25 12.51 -13.51 -12.31
CA THR A 25 13.68 -13.93 -11.53
C THR A 25 13.48 -13.54 -10.07
N GLU A 26 13.64 -14.50 -9.15
CA GLU A 26 13.62 -14.20 -7.72
C GLU A 26 14.99 -13.68 -7.25
N ARG A 27 14.97 -12.67 -6.38
CA ARG A 27 16.16 -12.13 -5.73
C ARG A 27 15.91 -11.87 -4.25
N TYR A 28 16.63 -12.60 -3.41
CA TYR A 28 16.71 -12.31 -1.99
C TYR A 28 17.77 -11.23 -1.75
N VAL A 29 17.43 -10.22 -0.95
CA VAL A 29 18.31 -9.10 -0.62
C VAL A 29 18.26 -8.81 0.87
N ASP A 30 19.35 -8.25 1.40
CA ASP A 30 19.40 -7.65 2.72
C ASP A 30 19.43 -6.12 2.58
N THR A 31 18.90 -5.41 3.56
CA THR A 31 18.95 -3.94 3.61
C THR A 31 19.56 -3.48 4.94
N PRO A 32 19.97 -2.20 5.05
CA PRO A 32 20.40 -1.64 6.33
C PRO A 32 19.33 -1.64 7.43
N PHE A 33 18.07 -1.89 7.06
CA PHE A 33 16.91 -2.00 7.96
C PHE A 33 16.46 -3.45 8.18
N GLY A 34 17.27 -4.43 7.76
CA GLY A 34 16.95 -5.85 7.83
C GLY A 34 16.38 -6.40 6.51
N LYS A 35 15.71 -7.55 6.59
CA LYS A 35 15.16 -8.23 5.41
C LYS A 35 13.81 -7.63 4.98
N PRO A 36 13.55 -7.51 3.67
CA PRO A 36 12.21 -7.30 3.15
C PRO A 36 11.28 -8.47 3.52
N SER A 37 9.98 -8.28 3.29
CA SER A 37 8.94 -9.28 3.59
C SER A 37 9.13 -10.61 2.86
N ASP A 38 9.70 -10.60 1.66
CA ASP A 38 10.01 -11.79 0.84
C ASP A 38 11.11 -11.45 -0.19
N ALA A 39 11.44 -12.38 -1.07
CA ALA A 39 12.21 -12.09 -2.28
C ALA A 39 11.54 -11.02 -3.14
N LEU A 40 12.38 -10.21 -3.79
CA LEU A 40 11.96 -9.39 -4.91
C LEU A 40 11.75 -10.29 -6.13
N ILE A 41 10.63 -10.15 -6.82
CA ILE A 41 10.36 -10.84 -8.08
C ILE A 41 10.57 -9.85 -9.21
N LEU A 42 11.70 -9.96 -9.89
CA LEU A 42 12.05 -9.10 -11.02
C LEU A 42 11.40 -9.66 -12.28
N GLY A 43 10.96 -8.78 -13.18
CA GLY A 43 10.42 -9.17 -14.47
C GLY A 43 9.99 -7.97 -15.28
N LYS A 44 9.12 -8.18 -16.27
CA LYS A 44 8.62 -7.13 -17.14
C LYS A 44 7.11 -7.17 -17.31
N ILE A 45 6.53 -5.99 -17.49
CA ILE A 45 5.21 -5.85 -18.12
C ILE A 45 5.45 -5.19 -19.46
N LYS A 46 5.27 -5.94 -20.55
CA LYS A 46 5.70 -5.53 -21.90
C LYS A 46 7.18 -5.15 -21.91
N ASN A 47 7.51 -3.88 -22.17
CA ASN A 47 8.87 -3.37 -22.26
C ASN A 47 9.32 -2.58 -21.02
N VAL A 48 8.55 -2.60 -19.93
CA VAL A 48 8.85 -1.87 -18.69
C VAL A 48 9.36 -2.83 -17.63
N ASP A 49 10.51 -2.51 -17.04
CA ASP A 49 11.08 -3.28 -15.93
C ASP A 49 10.23 -3.10 -14.67
N CYS A 50 9.91 -4.22 -14.02
CA CYS A 50 9.08 -4.26 -12.83
C CYS A 50 9.70 -5.13 -11.74
N VAL A 51 9.45 -4.75 -10.48
CA VAL A 51 9.88 -5.48 -9.30
C VAL A 51 8.69 -5.68 -8.38
N LEU A 52 8.19 -6.90 -8.25
CA LEU A 52 7.09 -7.24 -7.36
C LEU A 52 7.62 -7.66 -5.98
N LEU A 53 6.93 -7.22 -4.92
CA LEU A 53 7.16 -7.62 -3.54
C LEU A 53 5.83 -7.86 -2.82
N ALA A 54 5.65 -9.05 -2.25
CA ALA A 54 4.48 -9.37 -1.42
C ALA A 54 4.62 -8.73 -0.03
N ARG A 55 3.73 -7.80 0.33
CA ARG A 55 3.82 -7.02 1.59
C ARG A 55 3.85 -7.91 2.83
N HIS A 56 3.06 -8.98 2.82
CA HIS A 56 2.88 -9.90 3.95
C HIS A 56 3.70 -11.19 3.82
N GLY A 57 4.63 -11.23 2.86
CA GLY A 57 5.24 -12.48 2.38
C GLY A 57 4.26 -13.27 1.50
N ARG A 58 4.77 -14.09 0.57
CA ARG A 58 3.94 -14.84 -0.39
C ARG A 58 2.99 -15.85 0.24
N GLN A 59 3.23 -16.20 1.51
CA GLN A 59 2.38 -17.10 2.31
C GLN A 59 1.45 -16.34 3.27
N HIS A 60 1.42 -15.01 3.20
CA HIS A 60 0.60 -14.15 4.06
C HIS A 60 0.86 -14.35 5.57
N THR A 61 2.11 -14.53 5.97
CA THR A 61 2.50 -14.88 7.35
C THR A 61 2.87 -13.67 8.23
N ILE A 62 3.03 -12.49 7.63
CA ILE A 62 3.48 -11.28 8.32
C ILE A 62 2.30 -10.33 8.55
N MET A 63 1.85 -10.17 9.79
CA MET A 63 0.77 -9.24 10.11
C MET A 63 1.17 -7.76 9.87
N PRO A 64 0.22 -6.84 9.60
CA PRO A 64 0.52 -5.46 9.19
C PRO A 64 1.49 -4.68 10.10
N SER A 65 1.42 -4.85 11.42
CA SER A 65 2.35 -4.20 12.37
C SER A 65 3.79 -4.70 12.27
N ASN A 66 3.99 -5.94 11.81
CA ASN A 66 5.29 -6.61 11.76
C ASN A 66 5.93 -6.54 10.37
N VAL A 67 5.25 -5.95 9.38
CA VAL A 67 5.82 -5.71 8.05
C VAL A 67 7.01 -4.77 8.21
N ASN A 68 8.15 -5.14 7.65
CA ASN A 68 9.34 -4.30 7.65
C ASN A 68 9.28 -3.28 6.50
N TYR A 69 8.47 -2.23 6.69
CA TYR A 69 8.25 -1.21 5.67
C TYR A 69 9.56 -0.49 5.26
N GLN A 70 10.48 -0.23 6.21
CA GLN A 70 11.77 0.38 5.90
C GLN A 70 12.58 -0.49 4.93
N ALA A 71 12.69 -1.80 5.21
CA ALA A 71 13.41 -2.73 4.34
C ALA A 71 12.73 -2.91 2.97
N ASN A 72 11.39 -3.00 2.93
CA ASN A 72 10.65 -3.13 1.68
C ASN A 72 10.90 -1.93 0.74
N ILE A 73 10.76 -0.71 1.27
CA ILE A 73 10.97 0.51 0.49
C ILE A 73 12.44 0.67 0.09
N TRP A 74 13.37 0.40 1.01
CA TRP A 74 14.79 0.48 0.73
C TRP A 74 15.23 -0.50 -0.36
N ALA A 75 14.77 -1.75 -0.29
CA ALA A 75 15.10 -2.78 -1.28
C ALA A 75 14.63 -2.38 -2.69
N LEU A 76 13.40 -1.85 -2.81
CA LEU A 76 12.87 -1.40 -4.10
C LEU A 76 13.62 -0.18 -4.63
N ARG A 77 14.01 0.75 -3.74
CA ARG A 77 14.87 1.90 -4.09
C ARG A 77 16.23 1.44 -4.61
N GLU A 78 16.91 0.54 -3.91
CA GLU A 78 18.24 0.04 -4.28
C GLU A 78 18.21 -0.81 -5.56
N GLU A 79 17.11 -1.53 -5.82
CA GLU A 79 16.93 -2.23 -7.10
C GLU A 79 16.77 -1.25 -8.28
N GLY A 80 16.57 0.05 -8.01
CA GLY A 80 16.47 1.10 -9.03
C GLY A 80 15.04 1.51 -9.38
N CYS A 81 14.04 1.13 -8.57
CA CYS A 81 12.67 1.56 -8.79
C CYS A 81 12.56 3.08 -8.71
N THR A 82 11.73 3.64 -9.58
CA THR A 82 11.44 5.09 -9.64
C THR A 82 10.01 5.40 -9.19
N HIS A 83 9.13 4.41 -9.33
CA HIS A 83 7.73 4.49 -8.95
C HIS A 83 7.35 3.27 -8.14
N LEU A 84 6.41 3.45 -7.23
CA LEU A 84 5.76 2.36 -6.50
C LEU A 84 4.27 2.41 -6.77
N LEU A 85 3.73 1.32 -7.31
CA LEU A 85 2.31 1.08 -7.45
C LEU A 85 1.91 0.02 -6.44
N VAL A 86 1.00 0.35 -5.54
CA VAL A 86 0.67 -0.56 -4.45
C VAL A 86 -0.81 -0.84 -4.37
N THR A 87 -1.16 -2.04 -3.94
CA THR A 87 -2.53 -2.45 -3.69
C THR A 87 -2.78 -2.62 -2.20
N THR A 88 -3.99 -2.31 -1.76
CA THR A 88 -4.42 -2.50 -0.36
C THR A 88 -5.92 -2.81 -0.31
N ALA A 89 -6.28 -3.91 0.35
CA ALA A 89 -7.65 -4.16 0.74
C ALA A 89 -8.03 -3.20 1.89
N CYS A 90 -9.26 -2.68 1.86
CA CYS A 90 -9.75 -1.73 2.86
C CYS A 90 -11.24 -1.88 3.14
N GLY A 91 -11.66 -1.50 4.34
CA GLY A 91 -13.06 -1.28 4.65
C GLY A 91 -13.52 0.09 4.16
N SER A 92 -14.74 0.18 3.68
CA SER A 92 -15.38 1.44 3.31
C SER A 92 -16.01 2.12 4.53
N LEU A 93 -15.74 3.41 4.67
CA LEU A 93 -16.38 4.29 5.67
C LEU A 93 -17.42 5.22 5.03
N ARG A 94 -17.85 4.96 3.78
CA ARG A 94 -18.79 5.80 3.02
C ARG A 94 -19.81 4.94 2.30
N GLU A 95 -21.06 5.40 2.18
CA GLU A 95 -22.12 4.61 1.54
C GLU A 95 -21.82 4.37 0.06
N GLU A 96 -21.33 5.42 -0.60
CA GLU A 96 -21.03 5.49 -2.03
C GLU A 96 -19.80 4.68 -2.47
N ILE A 97 -18.91 4.31 -1.53
CA ILE A 97 -17.77 3.43 -1.79
C ILE A 97 -18.21 2.01 -1.44
N GLN A 98 -18.63 1.26 -2.45
CA GLN A 98 -19.19 -0.09 -2.27
C GLN A 98 -18.09 -1.15 -2.28
N PRO A 99 -18.24 -2.30 -1.60
CA PRO A 99 -17.37 -3.44 -1.80
C PRO A 99 -17.21 -3.78 -3.30
N GLY A 100 -15.97 -3.93 -3.76
CA GLY A 100 -15.58 -4.06 -5.16
C GLY A 100 -15.17 -2.74 -5.83
N ASP A 101 -15.51 -1.59 -5.27
CA ASP A 101 -15.04 -0.30 -5.78
C ASP A 101 -13.54 -0.10 -5.51
N MET A 102 -12.86 0.55 -6.46
CA MET A 102 -11.49 1.03 -6.27
C MET A 102 -11.47 2.50 -5.85
N VAL A 103 -10.48 2.88 -5.04
CA VAL A 103 -10.22 4.26 -4.62
C VAL A 103 -8.76 4.59 -4.89
N ILE A 104 -8.51 5.62 -5.70
CA ILE A 104 -7.17 6.17 -5.94
C ILE A 104 -6.90 7.24 -4.88
N ILE A 105 -6.51 6.78 -3.70
CA ILE A 105 -6.37 7.61 -2.49
C ILE A 105 -5.38 8.76 -2.69
N ASP A 106 -5.65 9.89 -2.04
CA ASP A 106 -4.87 11.13 -2.13
C ASP A 106 -4.47 11.70 -0.78
N GLN A 107 -5.10 11.21 0.30
CA GLN A 107 -4.82 11.63 1.66
C GLN A 107 -4.81 10.42 2.60
N PHE A 108 -4.24 10.61 3.79
CA PHE A 108 -4.33 9.61 4.85
C PHE A 108 -4.46 10.24 6.24
N ILE A 109 -4.98 9.47 7.19
CA ILE A 109 -4.96 9.76 8.62
C ILE A 109 -4.23 8.61 9.32
N ASP A 110 -3.19 8.92 10.09
CA ASP A 110 -2.39 7.92 10.78
C ASP A 110 -2.96 7.59 12.18
N ARG A 111 -3.28 6.31 12.38
CA ARG A 111 -3.64 5.70 13.66
C ARG A 111 -2.78 4.48 13.97
N THR A 112 -1.61 4.36 13.33
CA THR A 112 -0.56 3.44 13.72
C THR A 112 0.15 3.92 14.99
N THR A 113 0.80 3.00 15.70
CA THR A 113 1.40 3.25 17.03
C THR A 113 2.72 2.51 17.27
N LYS A 114 3.05 1.48 16.47
CA LYS A 114 4.17 0.56 16.77
C LYS A 114 5.31 0.57 15.74
N ARG A 115 5.17 1.31 14.65
CA ARG A 115 5.96 1.12 13.42
C ARG A 115 7.00 2.22 13.25
N SER A 116 8.20 1.88 12.80
CA SER A 116 9.21 2.85 12.36
C SER A 116 8.71 3.61 11.12
N GLN A 117 8.66 4.94 11.19
CA GLN A 117 8.10 5.77 10.12
C GLN A 117 9.10 6.60 9.34
N THR A 118 10.40 6.48 9.61
CA THR A 118 11.45 7.22 8.90
C THR A 118 12.61 6.32 8.54
N LEU A 119 13.28 6.60 7.43
CA LEU A 119 14.58 6.04 7.07
C LEU A 119 15.72 6.73 7.83
N TYR A 120 15.48 7.86 8.50
CA TYR A 120 16.48 8.67 9.20
C TYR A 120 16.36 8.50 10.72
N ASP A 121 16.49 7.26 11.19
CA ASP A 121 16.26 6.87 12.60
C ASP A 121 17.48 7.08 13.52
N GLY A 122 18.59 7.60 12.99
CA GLY A 122 19.80 7.89 13.73
C GLY A 122 20.66 6.68 14.08
N GLN A 123 20.31 5.48 13.60
CA GLN A 123 21.16 4.30 13.72
C GLN A 123 22.40 4.41 12.80
N PRO A 124 23.53 3.76 13.14
CA PRO A 124 24.72 3.76 12.27
C PRO A 124 24.48 3.14 10.88
N THR A 125 23.44 2.32 10.74
CA THR A 125 23.05 1.68 9.48
C THR A 125 22.13 2.55 8.63
N SER A 126 21.53 3.60 9.18
CA SER A 126 20.60 4.46 8.46
C SER A 126 21.27 5.72 7.89
N PRO A 127 20.68 6.35 6.86
CA PRO A 127 21.11 7.66 6.40
C PRO A 127 21.27 8.68 7.56
N PRO A 128 22.36 9.45 7.59
CA PRO A 128 22.59 10.42 8.66
C PRO A 128 21.63 11.61 8.54
N GLY A 129 21.34 12.23 9.69
CA GLY A 129 20.58 13.48 9.78
C GLY A 129 19.17 13.30 10.34
N VAL A 130 18.38 14.36 10.23
CA VAL A 130 16.98 14.40 10.66
C VAL A 130 16.11 14.75 9.45
N SER A 131 15.11 13.92 9.17
CA SER A 131 14.15 14.14 8.08
C SER A 131 12.83 14.70 8.62
N HIS A 132 12.43 15.86 8.11
CA HIS A 132 11.11 16.45 8.32
C HIS A 132 10.37 16.52 6.98
N ILE A 133 9.94 15.36 6.48
CA ILE A 133 9.37 15.24 5.14
C ILE A 133 7.96 15.88 5.05
N PRO A 134 7.70 16.81 4.10
CA PRO A 134 6.38 17.39 3.93
C PRO A 134 5.35 16.37 3.41
N MET A 135 4.20 16.29 4.08
CA MET A 135 3.13 15.31 3.76
C MET A 135 1.79 15.95 3.36
N ALA A 136 1.76 17.24 3.03
CA ALA A 136 0.53 17.91 2.56
C ALA A 136 -0.09 17.22 1.34
N GLU A 137 0.76 16.77 0.40
CA GLU A 137 0.38 15.92 -0.73
C GLU A 137 1.23 14.64 -0.68
N PRO A 138 0.77 13.58 0.01
CA PRO A 138 1.63 12.44 0.33
C PRO A 138 1.86 11.48 -0.84
N PHE A 139 1.00 11.53 -1.87
CA PHE A 139 1.06 10.66 -3.03
C PHE A 139 1.51 11.42 -4.29
N CYS A 140 2.10 10.71 -5.26
CA CYS A 140 2.51 11.31 -6.53
C CYS A 140 1.30 11.61 -7.42
N ASN A 141 0.95 12.90 -7.55
CA ASN A 141 -0.19 13.35 -8.36
C ASN A 141 -0.11 12.92 -9.83
N ARG A 142 1.10 12.85 -10.43
CA ARG A 142 1.27 12.39 -11.81
C ARG A 142 0.94 10.92 -11.96
N THR A 143 1.44 10.07 -11.07
CA THR A 143 1.13 8.63 -11.06
C THR A 143 -0.34 8.38 -10.81
N ARG A 144 -0.96 9.10 -9.87
CA ARG A 144 -2.40 9.03 -9.60
C ARG A 144 -3.23 9.40 -10.83
N ALA A 145 -2.86 10.46 -11.56
CA ALA A 145 -3.56 10.85 -12.78
C ALA A 145 -3.52 9.75 -13.86
N VAL A 146 -2.39 9.06 -14.01
CA VAL A 146 -2.29 7.89 -14.91
C VAL A 146 -3.23 6.77 -14.48
N LEU A 147 -3.27 6.43 -13.19
CA LEU A 147 -4.17 5.38 -12.68
C LEU A 147 -5.64 5.72 -12.94
N VAL A 148 -6.05 6.97 -12.71
CA VAL A 148 -7.42 7.44 -12.95
C VAL A 148 -7.77 7.35 -14.44
N GLU A 149 -6.86 7.75 -15.33
CA GLU A 149 -7.08 7.67 -16.78
C GLU A 149 -7.21 6.23 -17.27
N VAL A 150 -6.35 5.34 -16.76
CA VAL A 150 -6.40 3.91 -17.08
C VAL A 150 -7.70 3.28 -16.59
N ALA A 151 -8.12 3.57 -15.36
CA ALA A 151 -9.39 3.06 -14.82
C ALA A 151 -10.58 3.52 -15.68
N ARG A 152 -10.60 4.79 -16.10
CA ARG A 152 -11.62 5.31 -17.03
C ARG A 152 -11.61 4.58 -18.37
N THR A 153 -10.43 4.38 -18.95
CA THR A 153 -10.26 3.71 -20.25
C THR A 153 -10.73 2.25 -20.20
N LEU A 154 -10.52 1.57 -19.06
CA LEU A 154 -10.96 0.20 -18.84
C LEU A 154 -12.44 0.09 -18.45
N GLY A 155 -13.15 1.21 -18.26
CA GLY A 155 -14.53 1.21 -17.78
C GLY A 155 -14.67 0.71 -16.34
N VAL A 156 -13.59 0.74 -15.56
CA VAL A 156 -13.58 0.30 -14.17
C VAL A 156 -14.11 1.42 -13.28
N LYS A 157 -15.10 1.11 -12.44
CA LYS A 157 -15.62 2.07 -11.45
C LYS A 157 -14.52 2.39 -10.44
N CYS A 158 -14.13 3.66 -10.36
CA CYS A 158 -13.13 4.13 -9.42
C CYS A 158 -13.48 5.49 -8.82
N HIS A 159 -13.21 5.65 -7.52
CA HIS A 159 -13.23 6.93 -6.83
C HIS A 159 -11.86 7.60 -7.00
N VAL A 160 -11.84 8.81 -7.57
CA VAL A 160 -10.59 9.49 -7.98
C VAL A 160 -9.86 10.20 -6.83
N ARG A 161 -10.41 10.14 -5.62
CA ARG A 161 -9.88 10.70 -4.38
C ARG A 161 -10.43 9.90 -3.20
N GLY A 162 -9.77 9.98 -2.06
CA GLY A 162 -10.21 9.36 -0.82
C GLY A 162 -9.14 9.45 0.26
N THR A 163 -9.59 9.70 1.48
CA THR A 163 -8.74 9.73 2.68
C THR A 163 -8.69 8.36 3.33
N MET A 164 -7.51 7.74 3.32
CA MET A 164 -7.26 6.45 3.98
C MET A 164 -6.94 6.62 5.46
N LEU A 165 -7.74 6.04 6.35
CA LEU A 165 -7.38 5.92 7.76
C LEU A 165 -6.63 4.61 8.01
N THR A 166 -5.38 4.68 8.46
CA THR A 166 -4.57 3.48 8.72
C THR A 166 -4.51 3.18 10.21
N ILE A 167 -5.17 2.11 10.65
CA ILE A 167 -5.09 1.62 12.04
C ILE A 167 -3.92 0.64 12.22
N GLU A 168 -3.49 0.46 13.47
CA GLU A 168 -2.40 -0.48 13.79
C GLU A 168 -2.74 -1.94 13.48
N GLY A 169 -3.97 -2.39 13.78
CA GLY A 169 -4.32 -3.81 13.75
C GLY A 169 -3.70 -4.63 14.91
N PRO A 170 -3.75 -5.98 14.87
CA PRO A 170 -4.37 -6.80 13.81
C PRO A 170 -5.90 -6.92 13.96
N ARG A 171 -6.49 -6.42 15.05
CA ARG A 171 -7.94 -6.37 15.20
C ARG A 171 -8.56 -5.38 14.22
N PHE A 172 -9.77 -5.67 13.76
CA PHE A 172 -10.62 -4.67 13.14
C PHE A 172 -11.09 -3.62 14.15
N SER A 173 -11.71 -2.57 13.64
CA SER A 173 -12.27 -1.50 14.47
C SER A 173 -13.48 -1.98 15.26
N SER A 174 -13.68 -1.39 16.44
CA SER A 174 -14.99 -1.39 17.07
C SER A 174 -15.93 -0.44 16.32
N ARG A 175 -17.24 -0.61 16.47
CA ARG A 175 -18.22 0.28 15.86
C ARG A 175 -18.04 1.74 16.28
N ALA A 176 -17.71 1.98 17.55
CA ALA A 176 -17.45 3.33 18.05
C ALA A 176 -16.26 3.99 17.32
N GLU A 177 -15.18 3.24 17.10
CA GLU A 177 -14.04 3.70 16.31
C GLU A 177 -14.44 3.97 14.85
N SER A 178 -15.17 3.04 14.22
CA SER A 178 -15.66 3.20 12.85
C SER A 178 -16.49 4.48 12.65
N LEU A 179 -17.45 4.72 13.56
CA LEU A 179 -18.28 5.93 13.55
C LEU A 179 -17.46 7.20 13.82
N MET A 180 -16.47 7.14 14.70
CA MET A 180 -15.56 8.26 14.97
C MET A 180 -14.72 8.61 13.73
N PHE A 181 -14.15 7.61 13.05
CA PHE A 181 -13.34 7.82 11.84
C PHE A 181 -14.14 8.43 10.69
N ARG A 182 -15.42 8.06 10.56
CA ARG A 182 -16.36 8.71 9.63
C ARG A 182 -16.52 10.20 9.92
N GLN A 183 -16.64 10.58 11.20
CA GLN A 183 -16.76 11.98 11.64
C GLN A 183 -15.48 12.78 11.38
N TRP A 184 -14.30 12.13 11.41
CA TRP A 184 -13.04 12.78 11.05
C TRP A 184 -12.89 13.05 9.56
N GLY A 185 -13.77 12.50 8.72
CA GLY A 185 -13.68 12.65 7.28
C GLY A 185 -12.99 11.50 6.55
N ALA A 186 -12.61 10.41 7.22
CA ALA A 186 -12.01 9.25 6.56
C ALA A 186 -13.01 8.56 5.61
N ASP A 187 -12.52 8.09 4.46
CA ASP A 187 -13.36 7.49 3.42
C ASP A 187 -13.21 5.97 3.36
N VAL A 188 -11.99 5.49 3.59
CA VAL A 188 -11.63 4.07 3.64
C VAL A 188 -10.68 3.82 4.80
N ILE A 189 -10.66 2.60 5.32
CA ILE A 189 -9.84 2.17 6.46
C ILE A 189 -9.00 0.95 6.11
N ASN A 190 -7.70 0.99 6.42
CA ASN A 190 -6.80 -0.14 6.21
C ASN A 190 -5.78 -0.27 7.35
N MET A 191 -4.80 -1.16 7.15
CA MET A 191 -3.73 -1.39 8.12
C MET A 191 -2.32 -1.20 7.52
N THR A 192 -2.15 -0.77 6.27
CA THR A 192 -0.85 -0.89 5.57
C THR A 192 -0.35 0.37 4.85
N THR A 193 -1.17 1.40 4.63
CA THR A 193 -0.72 2.60 3.89
C THR A 193 0.36 3.36 4.64
N VAL A 194 0.24 3.49 5.96
CA VAL A 194 1.25 4.11 6.82
C VAL A 194 2.05 3.01 7.53
N PRO A 195 3.40 3.06 7.54
CA PRO A 195 4.28 4.14 7.05
C PRO A 195 4.78 3.99 5.61
N GLU A 196 4.24 3.06 4.81
CA GLU A 196 4.72 2.77 3.46
C GLU A 196 4.80 4.02 2.56
N VAL A 197 3.75 4.85 2.55
CA VAL A 197 3.70 6.13 1.80
C VAL A 197 4.74 7.14 2.29
N VAL A 198 5.00 7.18 3.60
CA VAL A 198 5.93 8.12 4.23
C VAL A 198 7.36 7.80 3.81
N LEU A 199 7.72 6.54 3.97
CA LEU A 199 9.05 6.01 3.65
C LEU A 199 9.31 6.09 2.13
N ALA A 200 8.32 5.83 1.29
CA ALA A 200 8.46 5.98 -0.16
C ALA A 200 8.82 7.42 -0.56
N LYS A 201 8.22 8.41 0.11
CA LYS A 201 8.52 9.82 -0.14
C LYS A 201 9.92 10.21 0.34
N GLU A 202 10.34 9.74 1.51
CA GLU A 202 11.72 9.91 1.98
C GLU A 202 12.74 9.25 1.05
N ALA A 203 12.41 8.10 0.48
CA ALA A 203 13.22 7.38 -0.50
C ALA A 203 13.32 8.09 -1.87
N GLY A 204 12.52 9.15 -2.10
CA GLY A 204 12.47 9.87 -3.37
C GLY A 204 11.67 9.14 -4.47
N LEU A 205 10.76 8.24 -4.09
CA LEU A 205 9.99 7.40 -5.01
C LEU A 205 8.61 8.00 -5.31
N CYS A 206 8.17 7.89 -6.56
CA CYS A 206 6.81 8.26 -6.94
C CYS A 206 5.81 7.18 -6.51
N TYR A 207 5.16 7.37 -5.35
CA TYR A 207 4.24 6.39 -4.77
C TYR A 207 2.77 6.70 -5.10
N ALA A 208 2.00 5.68 -5.48
CA ALA A 208 0.55 5.73 -5.61
C ALA A 208 -0.08 4.41 -5.15
N SER A 209 -1.28 4.50 -4.57
CA SER A 209 -2.00 3.36 -4.00
C SER A 209 -3.39 3.22 -4.62
N ILE A 210 -3.71 1.98 -4.97
CA ILE A 210 -5.05 1.54 -5.38
C ILE A 210 -5.64 0.79 -4.19
N ALA A 211 -6.60 1.42 -3.52
CA ALA A 211 -7.35 0.79 -2.44
C ALA A 211 -8.58 0.10 -3.00
N MET A 212 -8.86 -1.13 -2.59
CA MET A 212 -10.04 -1.89 -3.00
C MET A 212 -10.94 -2.09 -1.79
N ALA A 213 -12.16 -1.57 -1.86
CA ALA A 213 -13.14 -1.74 -0.80
C ALA A 213 -13.61 -3.20 -0.75
N THR A 214 -13.53 -3.84 0.42
CA THR A 214 -13.87 -5.26 0.58
C THR A 214 -15.10 -5.48 1.46
N ASP A 215 -15.49 -4.46 2.22
CA ASP A 215 -16.56 -4.44 3.20
C ASP A 215 -16.87 -2.98 3.57
N TYR A 216 -17.84 -2.76 4.46
CA TYR A 216 -18.15 -1.46 5.06
C TYR A 216 -17.61 -1.35 6.50
N ASP A 217 -16.47 -1.98 6.80
CA ASP A 217 -15.94 -2.10 8.14
C ASP A 217 -17.00 -2.63 9.12
N CYS A 218 -17.48 -1.81 10.07
CA CYS A 218 -18.52 -2.21 11.01
C CYS A 218 -19.52 -1.10 11.38
N TRP A 219 -19.59 -0.01 10.60
CA TRP A 219 -20.50 1.12 10.89
C TRP A 219 -21.94 0.87 10.44
N LYS A 220 -22.16 -0.02 9.46
CA LYS A 220 -23.50 -0.42 9.02
C LYS A 220 -24.06 -1.50 9.95
N GLU A 221 -25.18 -1.22 10.61
CA GLU A 221 -25.78 -2.18 11.55
C GLU A 221 -26.50 -3.36 10.86
N HIS A 222 -26.91 -3.18 9.61
CA HIS A 222 -27.69 -4.17 8.85
C HIS A 222 -26.88 -4.93 7.79
N GLU A 223 -25.57 -4.70 7.71
CA GLU A 223 -24.66 -5.45 6.84
C GLU A 223 -23.70 -6.29 7.69
N GLU A 224 -23.13 -7.34 7.09
CA GLU A 224 -22.13 -8.15 7.77
C GLU A 224 -20.89 -7.32 8.09
N ALA A 225 -20.52 -7.31 9.38
CA ALA A 225 -19.28 -6.70 9.80
C ALA A 225 -18.07 -7.44 9.17
N VAL A 226 -17.00 -6.68 8.96
CA VAL A 226 -15.74 -7.23 8.45
C VAL A 226 -15.27 -8.42 9.29
N SER A 227 -14.87 -9.49 8.59
CA SER A 227 -14.32 -10.70 9.19
C SER A 227 -13.23 -11.30 8.31
N GLN A 228 -12.32 -12.04 8.91
CA GLN A 228 -11.36 -12.87 8.19
C GLN A 228 -12.08 -14.16 7.76
N SER A 229 -12.74 -14.19 6.60
CA SER A 229 -13.29 -15.43 6.05
C SER A 229 -12.36 -16.03 4.98
N PRO A 230 -12.08 -17.35 5.01
CA PRO A 230 -11.33 -18.02 3.93
C PRO A 230 -12.10 -18.04 2.60
N ALA A 231 -13.41 -17.73 2.61
CA ALA A 231 -14.20 -17.62 1.39
C ALA A 231 -13.93 -16.32 0.62
N ARG A 232 -13.48 -15.23 1.29
CA ARG A 232 -13.10 -13.98 0.60
C ARG A 232 -11.71 -14.00 0.01
N SER A 233 -10.80 -14.87 0.47
CA SER A 233 -9.52 -15.09 -0.22
C SER A 233 -9.66 -15.83 -1.56
N LEU A 234 -10.85 -16.35 -1.88
CA LEU A 234 -11.16 -17.01 -3.16
C LEU A 234 -11.80 -16.07 -4.20
N TYR A 235 -12.11 -14.82 -3.82
CA TYR A 235 -12.55 -13.77 -4.74
C TYR A 235 -11.39 -12.85 -5.18
N TYR A 236 -10.16 -13.20 -4.80
CA TYR A 236 -8.92 -12.55 -5.21
C TYR A 236 -8.02 -13.55 -5.92
#